data_AF-A0AAD7GQS2-F1
#
_entry.id   AF-A0AAD7GQS2-F1
#
_cell.length_a   1.000
_cell.length_b   1.000
_cell.length_c   1.000
_cell.angle_alpha   90.00
_cell.angle_beta   90.00
_cell.angle_gamma   90.00
#
_symmetry.space_group_name_H-M   'P 1'
#
loop_
_entity.id
_entity.type
_entity.pdbx_description
1 polymer ?
#
loop_
_entity_poly.entity_id
_entity_poly.type
_entity_poly.pdbx_seq_one_letter_code
_entity_poly.pdbx_strand_id
1 'polypeptide(L)'
;MNPPHSVHPANTPSYSPAKPSNASYSPSYVPVASFAGRTSGIGHSIAEAFARCTQGKAHIILIGCNSDAAARVIAGFPLWSQ
;
A
#
# COMPACT_ATOMS: atom_id res chain seq x y z
N MET A 1 10.07 -24.98 -40.63
CA MET A 1 8.94 -24.93 -39.68
C MET A 1 9.51 -25.00 -38.27
N ASN A 2 9.33 -23.98 -37.44
CA ASN A 2 9.58 -24.06 -35.99
C ASN A 2 8.26 -24.43 -35.28
N PRO A 3 8.29 -25.29 -34.25
CA PRO A 3 7.09 -25.66 -33.51
C PRO A 3 6.56 -24.45 -32.69
N PRO A 4 5.24 -24.35 -32.48
CA PRO A 4 4.67 -23.27 -31.69
C PRO A 4 5.09 -23.41 -30.22
N HIS A 5 5.66 -22.33 -29.68
CA HIS A 5 5.97 -22.20 -28.26
C HIS A 5 4.69 -22.44 -27.43
N SER A 6 4.68 -23.46 -26.57
CA SER A 6 3.57 -23.71 -25.64
C SER A 6 3.38 -22.51 -24.73
N VAL A 7 2.29 -21.78 -24.94
CA VAL A 7 1.84 -20.71 -24.03
C VAL A 7 1.40 -21.36 -22.71
N HIS A 8 2.15 -21.10 -21.64
CA HIS A 8 1.68 -21.40 -20.28
C HIS A 8 0.37 -20.62 -20.02
N PRO A 9 -0.68 -21.22 -19.44
CA PRO A 9 -1.92 -20.49 -19.15
C PRO A 9 -1.63 -19.35 -18.17
N ALA A 10 -2.00 -18.13 -18.57
CA ALA A 10 -1.88 -16.92 -17.77
C ALA A 10 -2.83 -17.00 -16.56
N ASN A 11 -2.37 -17.62 -15.47
CA ASN A 11 -3.04 -17.72 -14.17
C ASN A 11 -3.01 -16.39 -13.41
N THR A 12 -3.36 -15.29 -14.08
CA THR A 12 -3.37 -13.95 -13.48
C THR A 12 -4.34 -13.96 -12.29
N PRO A 13 -3.87 -13.73 -11.05
CA PRO A 13 -4.74 -13.76 -9.88
C PRO A 13 -5.81 -12.67 -10.01
N SER A 14 -7.06 -13.03 -9.71
CA SER A 14 -8.15 -12.08 -9.66
C SER A 14 -7.90 -11.08 -8.53
N TYR A 15 -7.98 -9.78 -8.83
CA TYR A 15 -7.86 -8.69 -7.86
C TYR A 15 -9.18 -8.41 -7.10
N SER A 16 -10.30 -9.01 -7.52
CA SER A 16 -11.60 -8.82 -6.87
C SER A 16 -11.62 -9.04 -5.35
N PRO A 17 -10.97 -10.07 -4.76
CA PRO A 17 -11.03 -10.29 -3.32
C PRO A 17 -10.25 -9.26 -2.48
N ALA A 18 -9.37 -8.45 -3.08
CA ALA A 18 -8.54 -7.51 -2.32
C ALA A 18 -9.35 -6.34 -1.73
N LYS A 19 -10.30 -5.78 -2.49
CA LYS A 19 -11.14 -4.66 -2.04
C LYS A 19 -11.95 -4.99 -0.77
N PRO A 20 -12.76 -6.07 -0.72
CA PRO A 20 -13.53 -6.40 0.47
C PRO A 20 -12.64 -6.78 1.66
N SER A 21 -11.48 -7.41 1.43
CA SER A 21 -10.52 -7.71 2.49
C SER A 21 -9.99 -6.42 3.14
N ASN A 22 -9.55 -5.45 2.34
CA ASN A 22 -9.03 -4.17 2.85
C ASN A 22 -10.11 -3.35 3.58
N ALA A 23 -11.36 -3.39 3.11
CA ALA A 23 -12.48 -2.72 3.76
C ALA A 23 -12.83 -3.35 5.12
N SER A 24 -12.63 -4.66 5.27
CA SER A 24 -12.87 -5.39 6.51
C SER A 24 -11.70 -5.29 7.51
N TYR A 25 -10.58 -4.66 7.12
CA TYR A 25 -9.41 -4.55 7.96
C TYR A 25 -9.64 -3.50 9.06
N SER A 26 -9.91 -3.97 10.28
CA SER A 26 -10.12 -3.12 11.46
C SER A 26 -9.47 -3.76 12.69
N PRO A 27 -8.14 -3.67 12.83
CA PRO A 27 -7.43 -4.23 13.97
C PRO A 27 -7.82 -3.52 15.28
N SER A 28 -7.89 -4.27 16.38
CA SER A 28 -8.11 -3.73 17.72
C SER A 28 -6.90 -3.00 18.29
N TYR A 29 -5.70 -3.28 17.75
CA TYR A 29 -4.44 -2.63 18.09
C TYR A 29 -4.11 -1.50 17.10
N VAL A 30 -3.10 -0.69 17.42
CA VAL A 30 -2.55 0.31 16.48
C VAL A 30 -1.55 -0.40 15.56
N PRO A 31 -1.85 -0.61 14.26
CA PRO A 31 -0.95 -1.32 13.37
C PRO A 31 0.28 -0.49 13.01
N VAL A 32 1.38 -1.19 12.72
CA VAL A 32 2.65 -0.61 12.26
C VAL A 32 2.91 -1.08 10.83
N ALA A 33 3.23 -0.16 9.93
CA ALA A 33 3.60 -0.47 8.55
C ALA A 33 4.89 0.23 8.14
N SER A 34 5.82 -0.51 7.53
CA SER A 34 7.06 0.03 6.98
C SER A 34 7.07 -0.09 5.45
N PHE A 35 7.26 1.04 4.77
CA PHE A 35 7.34 1.10 3.31
C PHE A 35 8.73 1.54 2.89
N ALA A 36 9.48 0.64 2.27
CA ALA A 36 10.79 0.93 1.68
C ALA A 36 10.65 1.18 0.17
N GLY A 37 11.14 2.32 -0.30
CA GLY A 37 11.13 2.67 -1.71
C GLY A 37 11.07 4.17 -1.98
N ARG A 38 10.75 4.54 -3.24
CA ARG A 38 10.53 5.95 -3.58
C ARG A 38 9.23 6.42 -2.91
N THR A 39 9.27 7.63 -2.35
CA THR A 39 8.13 8.40 -1.80
C THR A 39 7.19 8.93 -2.91
N SER A 40 7.21 8.27 -4.07
CA SER A 40 6.46 8.58 -5.28
C SER A 40 6.02 7.26 -5.94
N GLY A 41 4.84 7.23 -6.54
CA GLY A 41 4.29 6.03 -7.17
C GLY A 41 3.79 5.03 -6.11
N ILE A 42 4.15 3.75 -6.25
CA ILE A 42 3.56 2.65 -5.47
C ILE A 42 3.76 2.84 -3.96
N GLY A 43 4.97 3.18 -3.50
CA GLY A 43 5.23 3.37 -2.07
C GLY A 43 4.38 4.47 -1.44
N HIS A 44 4.18 5.58 -2.17
CA HIS A 44 3.26 6.65 -1.76
C HIS A 44 1.82 6.14 -1.71
N SER A 45 1.32 5.57 -2.81
CA SER A 45 -0.08 5.15 -2.92
C SER A 45 -0.45 4.07 -1.91
N ILE A 46 0.47 3.16 -1.59
CA ILE A 46 0.23 2.13 -0.56
C ILE A 46 0.19 2.78 0.83
N ALA A 47 1.13 3.66 1.15
CA ALA A 47 1.14 4.32 2.46
C ALA A 47 -0.12 5.18 2.68
N GLU A 48 -0.55 5.91 1.66
CA GLU A 48 -1.79 6.70 1.67
C GLU A 48 -3.04 5.80 1.81
N ALA A 49 -3.11 4.71 1.04
CA ALA A 49 -4.20 3.75 1.15
C ALA A 49 -4.27 3.10 2.54
N PHE A 50 -3.11 2.74 3.10
CA PHE A 50 -3.02 2.17 4.44
C PHE A 50 -3.44 3.18 5.53
N ALA A 51 -3.01 4.44 5.43
CA ALA A 51 -3.45 5.51 6.32
C ALA A 51 -4.97 5.73 6.28
N ARG A 52 -5.58 5.62 5.09
CA ARG A 52 -7.05 5.69 4.92
C ARG A 52 -7.77 4.49 5.51
N CYS A 53 -7.29 3.27 5.24
CA CYS A 53 -7.87 2.04 5.81
C CYS A 53 -7.80 2.03 7.33
N THR A 54 -6.78 2.65 7.92
CA THR A 54 -6.60 2.75 9.38
C THR A 54 -7.18 4.04 9.97
N GLN A 55 -7.81 4.90 9.14
CA GLN A 55 -8.35 6.19 9.56
C GLN A 55 -7.34 7.07 10.33
N GLY A 56 -6.07 7.00 9.94
CA GLY A 56 -4.96 7.71 10.61
C GLY A 56 -4.46 7.05 11.90
N LYS A 57 -5.11 6.00 12.40
CA LYS A 57 -4.72 5.26 13.60
C LYS A 57 -3.67 4.19 13.27
N ALA A 58 -2.48 4.62 12.84
CA ALA A 58 -1.38 3.70 12.55
C ALA A 58 0.00 4.35 12.72
N HIS A 59 1.01 3.54 13.00
CA HIS A 59 2.41 3.95 12.91
C HIS A 59 2.94 3.62 11.51
N ILE A 60 3.26 4.66 10.72
CA ILE A 60 3.76 4.50 9.36
C ILE A 60 5.22 4.95 9.29
N ILE A 61 6.08 4.05 8.85
CA ILE A 61 7.51 4.29 8.67
C ILE A 61 7.80 4.32 7.16
N LEU A 62 8.25 5.47 6.65
CA LEU A 62 8.67 5.62 5.26
C LEU A 62 10.20 5.60 5.19
N ILE A 63 10.76 4.70 4.37
CA ILE A 63 12.20 4.58 4.15
C ILE A 63 12.47 4.95 2.69
N GLY A 64 13.14 6.09 2.47
CA GLY A 64 13.49 6.56 1.14
C GLY A 64 14.61 7.61 1.16
N CYS A 65 15.19 7.90 -0.01
CA CYS A 65 16.36 8.79 -0.12
C CYS A 65 16.02 10.28 -0.02
N ASN A 66 14.74 10.66 -0.06
CA ASN A 66 14.30 12.06 0.00
C ASN A 66 13.36 12.27 1.20
N SER A 67 13.89 12.88 2.25
CA SER A 67 13.19 13.18 3.51
C SER A 67 12.05 14.17 3.33
N ASP A 68 12.24 15.24 2.55
CA ASP A 68 11.21 16.25 2.29
C ASP A 68 9.99 15.66 1.58
N ALA A 69 10.24 14.80 0.59
CA ALA A 69 9.17 14.09 -0.09
C ALA A 69 8.43 13.16 0.88
N ALA A 70 9.15 12.41 1.73
CA ALA A 70 8.52 11.57 2.76
C ALA A 70 7.65 12.39 3.72
N ALA A 71 8.15 13.52 4.20
CA ALA A 71 7.42 14.41 5.11
C ALA A 71 6.13 14.96 4.47
N ARG A 72 6.18 15.33 3.19
CA ARG A 72 4.99 15.77 2.43
C ARG A 72 3.94 14.67 2.32
N VAL A 73 4.35 13.42 2.10
CA VAL A 73 3.42 12.27 2.07
C VAL A 73 2.75 12.10 3.43
N ILE A 74 3.54 12.08 4.52
CA ILE A 74 3.02 11.90 5.88
C ILE A 74 2.07 13.03 6.27
N ALA A 75 2.39 14.28 5.92
CA ALA A 75 1.54 15.44 6.19
C ALA A 75 0.18 15.38 5.46
N GLY A 76 0.08 14.59 4.38
CA GLY A 76 -1.18 14.38 3.66
C GLY A 76 -2.07 13.28 4.23
N PHE A 77 -1.61 12.55 5.26
CA PHE A 77 -2.41 11.50 5.88
C PHE A 77 -3.55 12.07 6.73
N PRO A 78 -4.69 11.36 6.85
CA PRO A 78 -5.75 11.75 7.77
C PRO A 78 -5.19 11.81 9.20
N LEU A 79 -5.51 12.89 9.91
CA LEU A 79 -5.29 12.96 11.34
C LEU A 79 -6.21 11.96 12.03
N TRP A 80 -5.68 11.28 13.05
CA TRP A 80 -6.50 10.43 13.89
C TRP A 80 -7.51 11.31 14.64
N SER A 81 -8.79 11.15 14.31
CA SER A 81 -9.90 11.75 15.05
C SER A 81 -10.40 10.71 16.05
N GLN A 82 -10.24 11.01 17.34
CA GLN A 82 -10.72 10.18 18.44
C GLN A 82 -12.24 10.27 18.61
#